data_AF-A0A0U3AL61-F1
#
_entry.id   AF-A0A0U3AL61-F1
#
_cell.length_a   1.000
_cell.length_b   1.000
_cell.length_c   1.000
_cell.angle_alpha   90.00
_cell.angle_beta   90.00
_cell.angle_gamma   90.00
#
_symmetry.space_group_name_H-M   'P 1'
#
loop_
_entity.id
_entity.type
_entity.pdbx_description
1 polymer ?
#
loop_
_entity_poly.entity_id
_entity_poly.type
_entity_poly.pdbx_seq_one_letter_code
_entity_poly.pdbx_strand_id
1 'polypeptide(L)'
;AVTTEIQVPAVYNLNRAQKLLLTELTRLPAFSKLLSHLQSSAFQSAWTNYLTSPTTIITNTSTNSAESKDSDSSAADSSHSGTHLDVQPPPSGWESSTAAVPEHIRAFRVALLAKTLRPDRLPATAAAFVNAVFGPQFPMHATALDLVKIVQEESTAATPLLLVSKPGFDASTKVDSLAAALNNKSNYQSFAMGSSEGYEQADTAINSAAKKGHWILLKNVHLSPSWLLQLEKRLHRMQFHPNFRLFMTMELNPKVPTNLLRMSSVLIFEPPVGIKASMQRMFNALSPERVNKGPAERARLYFLLSWLHAVIIERLRYTPVGWAKGFEFSETDAQCAMDAIDEWIDRTAAGRANLRPNEIPFQAIQRTLEQVIYGG
;
A
#
# COMPACT_ATOMS: atom_id res chain seq x y z
N ALA A 1 -8.58 33.31 -29.75
CA ALA A 1 -9.26 32.28 -30.56
C ALA A 1 -10.48 31.83 -29.81
N VAL A 2 -11.68 32.09 -30.34
CA VAL A 2 -12.96 31.65 -29.77
C VAL A 2 -12.91 30.12 -29.70
N THR A 3 -12.90 29.56 -28.49
CA THR A 3 -12.98 28.11 -28.29
C THR A 3 -14.41 27.72 -28.67
N THR A 4 -14.59 27.24 -29.90
CA THR A 4 -15.87 26.68 -30.34
C THR A 4 -16.20 25.54 -29.39
N GLU A 5 -17.17 25.76 -28.51
CA GLU A 5 -17.55 24.77 -27.51
C GLU A 5 -18.14 23.58 -28.25
N ILE A 6 -17.48 22.43 -28.16
CA ILE A 6 -17.96 21.22 -28.81
C ILE A 6 -19.35 20.90 -28.26
N GLN A 7 -20.34 20.82 -29.16
CA GLN A 7 -21.69 20.42 -28.82
C GLN A 7 -21.75 18.90 -28.72
N VAL A 8 -21.93 18.40 -27.50
CA VAL A 8 -22.23 17.01 -27.21
C VAL A 8 -23.64 16.91 -26.62
N PRO A 9 -24.35 15.77 -26.80
CA PRO A 9 -25.64 15.51 -26.16
C PRO A 9 -25.63 15.86 -24.67
N ALA A 10 -26.62 16.65 -24.22
CA ALA A 10 -26.73 17.09 -22.84
C ALA A 10 -26.83 15.92 -21.84
N VAL A 11 -27.35 14.76 -22.28
CA VAL A 11 -27.48 13.53 -21.49
C VAL A 11 -26.13 13.01 -20.96
N TYR A 12 -25.01 13.37 -21.59
CA TYR A 12 -23.67 12.95 -21.15
C TYR A 12 -23.16 13.71 -19.92
N ASN A 13 -23.79 14.83 -19.56
CA ASN A 13 -23.47 15.64 -18.37
C ASN A 13 -21.96 15.96 -18.21
N LEU A 14 -21.25 16.21 -19.31
CA LEU A 14 -19.82 16.50 -19.28
C LEU A 14 -19.55 17.89 -18.71
N ASN A 15 -18.62 17.99 -17.77
CA ASN A 15 -18.19 19.27 -17.21
C ASN A 15 -17.31 20.05 -18.21
N ARG A 16 -17.04 21.33 -17.90
CA ARG A 16 -16.25 22.22 -18.77
C ARG A 16 -14.84 21.67 -19.07
N ALA A 17 -14.17 21.08 -18.08
CA ALA A 17 -12.83 20.52 -18.26
C ALA A 17 -12.83 19.31 -19.19
N GLN A 18 -13.82 18.41 -19.05
CA GLN A 18 -13.98 17.25 -19.92
C GLN A 18 -14.28 17.67 -21.36
N LYS A 19 -15.12 18.70 -21.57
CA LYS A 19 -15.37 19.26 -22.90
C LYS A 19 -14.10 19.82 -23.55
N LEU A 20 -13.26 20.54 -22.79
CA LEU A 20 -11.99 21.06 -23.29
C LEU A 20 -11.02 19.94 -23.67
N LEU A 21 -10.86 18.93 -22.81
CA LEU A 21 -10.03 17.76 -23.10
C LEU A 21 -10.54 16.98 -24.31
N LEU A 22 -11.86 16.87 -24.49
CA LEU A 22 -12.46 16.25 -25.65
C LEU A 22 -12.13 17.01 -26.94
N THR A 23 -12.14 18.35 -26.90
CA THR A 23 -11.71 19.18 -28.02
C THR A 23 -10.29 18.89 -28.44
N GLU A 24 -9.35 18.83 -27.49
CA GLU A 24 -7.96 18.49 -27.79
C GLU A 24 -7.81 17.04 -28.29
N LEU A 25 -8.56 16.10 -27.70
CA LEU A 25 -8.51 14.68 -28.09
C LEU A 25 -8.96 14.49 -29.54
N THR A 26 -10.05 15.15 -29.96
CA THR A 26 -10.61 15.02 -31.32
C THR A 26 -9.73 15.61 -32.42
N ARG A 27 -8.75 16.46 -32.08
CA ARG A 27 -7.74 16.95 -33.03
C ARG A 27 -6.75 15.86 -33.45
N LEU A 28 -6.61 14.80 -32.65
CA LEU A 28 -5.72 13.69 -32.97
C LEU A 28 -6.33 12.82 -34.09
N PRO A 29 -5.55 12.41 -35.10
CA PRO A 29 -6.07 11.64 -36.24
C PRO A 29 -6.80 10.34 -35.86
N ALA A 30 -6.36 9.69 -34.77
CA ALA A 30 -6.97 8.44 -34.28
C ALA A 30 -8.38 8.63 -33.70
N PHE A 31 -8.71 9.85 -33.24
CA PHE A 31 -9.96 10.20 -32.58
C PHE A 31 -10.81 11.18 -33.40
N SER A 32 -10.46 11.43 -34.67
CA SER A 32 -11.18 12.39 -35.52
C SER A 32 -12.66 12.03 -35.73
N LYS A 33 -13.01 10.73 -35.69
CA LYS A 33 -14.40 10.24 -35.73
C LYS A 33 -15.11 10.23 -34.37
N LEU A 34 -14.39 10.51 -33.27
CA LEU A 34 -14.97 10.41 -31.92
C LEU A 34 -16.13 11.38 -31.73
N LEU A 35 -15.99 12.63 -32.22
CA LEU A 35 -17.03 13.64 -32.04
C LEU A 35 -18.32 13.27 -32.80
N SER A 36 -18.21 12.90 -34.08
CA SER A 36 -19.37 12.48 -34.86
C SER A 36 -20.01 11.20 -34.29
N HIS A 37 -19.20 10.30 -33.74
CA HIS A 37 -19.68 9.11 -33.06
C HIS A 37 -20.43 9.42 -31.76
N LEU A 38 -19.97 10.40 -30.97
CA LEU A 38 -20.65 10.87 -29.75
C LEU A 38 -21.97 11.59 -30.07
N GLN A 39 -22.06 12.29 -31.21
CA GLN A 39 -23.26 13.00 -31.66
C GLN A 39 -24.28 12.09 -32.35
N SER A 40 -23.89 10.88 -32.75
CA SER A 40 -24.77 9.92 -33.42
C SER A 40 -25.82 9.35 -32.46
N SER A 41 -27.10 9.47 -32.83
CA SER A 41 -28.23 8.91 -32.07
C SER A 41 -28.15 7.38 -31.94
N ALA A 42 -27.54 6.70 -32.91
CA ALA A 42 -27.39 5.24 -32.91
C ALA A 42 -26.53 4.72 -31.74
N PHE A 43 -25.53 5.50 -31.31
CA PHE A 43 -24.59 5.11 -30.24
C PHE A 43 -24.85 5.83 -28.92
N GLN A 44 -25.85 6.70 -28.87
CA GLN A 44 -26.15 7.54 -27.70
C GLN A 44 -26.44 6.72 -26.45
N SER A 45 -27.17 5.60 -26.58
CA SER A 45 -27.45 4.69 -25.46
C SER A 45 -26.18 4.03 -24.92
N ALA A 46 -25.30 3.56 -25.81
CA ALA A 46 -24.05 2.91 -25.44
C ALA A 46 -23.08 3.88 -24.73
N TRP A 47 -22.97 5.12 -25.23
CA TRP A 47 -22.17 6.15 -24.56
C TRP A 47 -22.76 6.58 -23.24
N THR A 48 -24.08 6.76 -23.16
CA THR A 48 -24.75 7.08 -21.89
C THR A 48 -24.49 5.97 -20.87
N ASN A 49 -24.59 4.70 -21.27
CA ASN A 49 -24.24 3.57 -20.42
C ASN A 49 -22.78 3.61 -19.96
N TYR A 50 -21.83 3.79 -20.87
CA TYR A 50 -20.40 3.91 -20.51
C TYR A 50 -20.11 5.07 -19.55
N LEU A 51 -20.78 6.21 -19.72
CA LEU A 51 -20.58 7.41 -18.90
C LEU A 51 -21.26 7.34 -17.53
N THR A 52 -22.42 6.69 -17.44
CA THR A 52 -23.24 6.65 -16.22
C THR A 52 -23.08 5.36 -15.42
N SER A 53 -22.58 4.28 -16.04
CA SER A 53 -22.43 3.00 -15.35
C SER A 53 -21.48 3.11 -14.16
N PRO A 54 -21.89 2.58 -12.99
CA PRO A 54 -21.02 2.51 -11.83
C PRO A 54 -19.80 1.65 -12.18
N THR A 55 -18.65 2.02 -11.64
CA THR A 55 -17.45 1.20 -11.73
C THR A 55 -17.64 0.01 -10.79
N THR A 56 -17.84 -1.19 -11.35
CA THR A 56 -18.07 -2.40 -10.56
C THR A 56 -16.72 -3.01 -10.18
N ILE A 57 -16.46 -3.14 -8.88
CA ILE A 57 -15.28 -3.84 -8.38
C ILE A 57 -15.68 -5.33 -8.29
N ILE A 58 -15.28 -6.12 -9.28
CA ILE A 58 -15.40 -7.58 -9.16
C ILE A 58 -14.21 -8.05 -8.33
N THR A 59 -14.47 -8.49 -7.10
CA THR A 59 -13.52 -9.33 -6.39
C THR A 59 -13.73 -10.75 -6.90
N ASN A 60 -12.78 -11.29 -7.66
CA ASN A 60 -12.79 -12.71 -7.99
C ASN A 60 -12.62 -13.50 -6.69
N THR A 61 -13.74 -13.82 -6.05
CA THR A 61 -13.83 -14.92 -5.11
C THR A 61 -14.29 -16.11 -5.95
N SER A 62 -13.34 -16.94 -6.34
CA SER A 62 -13.64 -18.25 -6.93
C SER A 62 -14.36 -19.07 -5.85
N THR A 63 -15.69 -18.94 -5.76
CA THR A 63 -16.52 -19.88 -5.02
C THR A 63 -16.61 -21.15 -5.87
N ASN A 64 -15.71 -22.10 -5.62
CA ASN A 64 -15.86 -23.46 -6.11
C ASN A 64 -17.00 -24.13 -5.33
N SER A 65 -18.21 -24.04 -5.89
CA SER A 65 -19.30 -24.96 -5.59
C SER A 65 -19.23 -26.14 -6.56
N ALA A 66 -18.65 -27.28 -6.13
CA ALA A 66 -19.07 -28.64 -6.49
C ALA A 66 -18.08 -29.69 -5.96
N GLU A 67 -18.60 -30.53 -5.07
CA GLU A 67 -18.43 -31.99 -4.96
C GLU A 67 -17.04 -32.66 -5.13
N SER A 68 -16.71 -33.40 -4.08
CA SER A 68 -15.64 -34.40 -3.90
C SER A 68 -15.26 -35.24 -5.12
N LYS A 69 -13.95 -35.41 -5.33
CA LYS A 69 -13.28 -36.71 -5.51
C LYS A 69 -11.77 -36.59 -5.31
N ASP A 70 -11.23 -37.51 -4.51
CA ASP A 70 -9.82 -37.65 -4.16
C ASP A 70 -8.91 -37.84 -5.39
N SER A 71 -7.76 -37.15 -5.40
CA SER A 71 -6.46 -37.69 -5.82
C SER A 71 -5.34 -36.69 -5.59
N ASP A 72 -4.28 -37.14 -4.91
CA ASP A 72 -3.00 -36.47 -4.69
C ASP A 72 -2.40 -35.82 -5.94
N SER A 73 -2.06 -34.54 -5.85
CA SER A 73 -0.81 -34.00 -6.44
C SER A 73 -0.50 -32.62 -5.86
N SER A 74 0.75 -32.45 -5.43
CA SER A 74 1.33 -31.20 -4.95
C SER A 74 1.33 -30.14 -6.06
N ALA A 75 0.60 -29.04 -5.87
CA ALA A 75 0.71 -27.84 -6.67
C ALA A 75 0.82 -26.63 -5.74
N ALA A 76 1.86 -25.81 -5.96
CA ALA A 76 2.12 -24.59 -5.21
C ALA A 76 0.98 -23.58 -5.43
N ASP A 77 0.32 -23.19 -4.34
CA ASP A 77 -0.75 -22.20 -4.32
C ASP A 77 -0.17 -20.78 -4.51
N SER A 78 -0.18 -20.28 -5.74
CA SER A 78 0.01 -18.85 -6.04
C SER A 78 -1.34 -18.16 -6.16
N SER A 79 -2.01 -17.94 -5.02
CA SER A 79 -3.26 -17.19 -4.97
C SER A 79 -3.00 -15.68 -5.11
N HIS A 80 -2.78 -15.21 -6.34
CA HIS A 80 -2.79 -13.77 -6.62
C HIS A 80 -4.24 -13.27 -6.66
N SER A 81 -4.72 -12.74 -5.54
CA SER A 81 -5.98 -12.00 -5.49
C SER A 81 -5.81 -10.62 -6.15
N GLY A 82 -5.81 -10.58 -7.48
CA GLY A 82 -5.93 -9.34 -8.23
C GLY A 82 -7.38 -8.85 -8.19
N THR A 83 -7.62 -7.64 -7.69
CA THR A 83 -8.87 -6.94 -7.96
C THR A 83 -8.87 -6.54 -9.43
N HIS A 84 -9.48 -7.34 -10.30
CA HIS A 84 -9.72 -6.94 -11.68
C HIS A 84 -10.96 -6.04 -11.67
N LEU A 85 -10.75 -4.73 -11.82
CA LEU A 85 -11.85 -3.81 -12.10
C LEU A 85 -12.42 -4.20 -13.45
N ASP A 86 -13.62 -4.78 -13.48
CA ASP A 86 -14.33 -5.04 -14.73
C ASP A 86 -14.84 -3.70 -15.26
N VAL A 87 -13.97 -3.04 -16.02
CA VAL A 87 -14.30 -1.77 -16.64
C VAL A 87 -14.99 -2.10 -17.94
N GLN A 88 -16.31 -1.88 -17.96
CA GLN A 88 -17.06 -1.90 -19.21
C GLN A 88 -16.29 -1.08 -20.27
N PRO A 89 -15.93 -1.72 -21.40
CA PRO A 89 -15.16 -1.06 -22.43
C PRO A 89 -15.98 0.10 -23.04
N PRO A 90 -15.32 1.14 -23.55
CA PRO A 90 -16.03 2.14 -24.33
C PRO A 90 -16.69 1.47 -25.56
N PRO A 91 -17.76 2.08 -26.10
CA PRO A 91 -18.39 1.58 -27.33
C PRO A 91 -17.35 1.38 -28.44
N SER A 92 -17.53 0.41 -29.34
CA SER A 92 -16.65 0.24 -30.50
C SER A 92 -16.99 1.24 -31.62
N GLY A 93 -16.10 1.41 -32.61
CA GLY A 93 -16.41 2.15 -33.84
C GLY A 93 -16.09 3.65 -33.85
N TRP A 94 -15.62 4.23 -32.72
CA TRP A 94 -15.14 5.62 -32.68
C TRP A 94 -13.70 5.78 -33.21
N GLU A 95 -12.94 4.68 -33.34
CA GLU A 95 -11.58 4.73 -33.87
C GLU A 95 -11.59 4.96 -35.39
N SER A 96 -10.72 5.87 -35.86
CA SER A 96 -10.65 6.20 -37.29
C SER A 96 -10.04 5.09 -38.14
N SER A 97 -9.24 4.19 -37.55
CA SER A 97 -8.46 3.16 -38.26
C SER A 97 -9.18 1.81 -38.31
N THR A 98 -9.27 1.22 -39.51
CA THR A 98 -9.83 -0.11 -39.80
C THR A 98 -8.79 -1.23 -39.86
N ALA A 99 -7.50 -0.91 -39.71
CA ALA A 99 -6.43 -1.90 -39.67
C ALA A 99 -6.36 -2.60 -38.30
N ALA A 100 -5.77 -3.79 -38.23
CA ALA A 100 -5.53 -4.50 -36.98
C ALA A 100 -4.56 -3.70 -36.08
N VAL A 101 -5.11 -2.81 -35.24
CA VAL A 101 -4.35 -2.01 -34.28
C VAL A 101 -3.82 -2.94 -33.18
N PRO A 102 -2.50 -2.91 -32.89
CA PRO A 102 -1.92 -3.66 -31.78
C PRO A 102 -2.65 -3.39 -30.46
N GLU A 103 -2.77 -4.41 -29.62
CA GLU A 103 -3.54 -4.35 -28.38
C GLU A 103 -3.09 -3.21 -27.44
N HIS A 104 -1.78 -3.02 -27.27
CA HIS A 104 -1.23 -1.94 -26.44
C HIS A 104 -1.59 -0.54 -26.95
N ILE A 105 -1.65 -0.32 -28.27
CA ILE A 105 -2.07 0.97 -28.85
C ILE A 105 -3.57 1.19 -28.59
N ARG A 106 -4.38 0.15 -28.71
CA ARG A 106 -5.81 0.21 -28.40
C ARG A 106 -6.04 0.54 -26.92
N ALA A 107 -5.35 -0.17 -26.02
CA ALA A 107 -5.43 0.07 -24.58
C ALA A 107 -4.98 1.49 -24.20
N PHE A 108 -3.92 2.01 -24.83
CA PHE A 108 -3.50 3.41 -24.66
C PHE A 108 -4.57 4.41 -25.10
N ARG A 109 -5.19 4.19 -26.26
CA ARG A 109 -6.29 5.05 -26.75
C ARG A 109 -7.49 5.03 -25.82
N VAL A 110 -7.84 3.85 -25.28
CA VAL A 110 -8.89 3.70 -24.26
C VAL A 110 -8.53 4.45 -22.98
N ALA A 111 -7.27 4.42 -22.53
CA ALA A 111 -6.81 5.18 -21.38
C ALA A 111 -6.90 6.71 -21.60
N LEU A 112 -6.57 7.19 -22.80
CA LEU A 112 -6.78 8.61 -23.17
C LEU A 112 -8.26 9.00 -23.17
N LEU A 113 -9.12 8.12 -23.68
CA LEU A 113 -10.56 8.33 -23.65
C LEU A 113 -11.11 8.36 -22.22
N ALA A 114 -10.67 7.43 -21.36
CA ALA A 114 -11.03 7.41 -19.95
C ALA A 114 -10.54 8.67 -19.23
N LYS A 115 -9.29 9.11 -19.43
CA LYS A 115 -8.78 10.37 -18.88
C LYS A 115 -9.69 11.57 -19.21
N THR A 116 -10.28 11.59 -20.40
CA THR A 116 -11.15 12.68 -20.87
C THR A 116 -12.59 12.54 -20.37
N LEU A 117 -13.18 11.35 -20.46
CA LEU A 117 -14.62 11.14 -20.25
C LEU A 117 -14.96 10.49 -18.89
N ARG A 118 -14.08 9.65 -18.35
CA ARG A 118 -14.27 8.85 -17.12
C ARG A 118 -12.96 8.78 -16.31
N PRO A 119 -12.49 9.91 -15.74
CA PRO A 119 -11.20 9.96 -15.05
C PRO A 119 -11.14 9.00 -13.85
N ASP A 120 -12.28 8.65 -13.27
CA ASP A 120 -12.42 7.62 -12.23
C ASP A 120 -11.97 6.22 -12.69
N ARG A 121 -12.08 5.92 -13.99
CA ARG A 121 -11.66 4.64 -14.59
C ARG A 121 -10.22 4.66 -15.10
N LEU A 122 -9.53 5.81 -15.04
CA LEU A 122 -8.16 5.95 -15.53
C LEU A 122 -7.19 4.92 -14.91
N PRO A 123 -7.16 4.68 -13.58
CA PRO A 123 -6.25 3.70 -12.99
C PRO A 123 -6.43 2.29 -13.56
N ALA A 124 -7.66 1.86 -13.77
CA ALA A 124 -7.98 0.54 -14.33
C ALA A 124 -7.58 0.43 -15.81
N THR A 125 -7.88 1.45 -16.61
CA THR A 125 -7.48 1.47 -18.03
C THR A 125 -5.95 1.58 -18.20
N ALA A 126 -5.27 2.26 -17.28
CA ALA A 126 -3.81 2.31 -17.24
C ALA A 126 -3.22 0.94 -16.88
N ALA A 127 -3.81 0.22 -15.92
CA ALA A 127 -3.41 -1.15 -15.61
C ALA A 127 -3.58 -2.10 -16.81
N ALA A 128 -4.70 -2.00 -17.53
CA ALA A 128 -4.92 -2.76 -18.76
C ALA A 128 -3.87 -2.42 -19.83
N PHE A 129 -3.50 -1.15 -19.97
CA PHE A 129 -2.44 -0.73 -20.88
C PHE A 129 -1.07 -1.30 -20.49
N VAL A 130 -0.70 -1.26 -19.21
CA VAL A 130 0.55 -1.85 -18.71
C VAL A 130 0.58 -3.36 -18.98
N ASN A 131 -0.52 -4.07 -18.71
CA ASN A 131 -0.64 -5.50 -19.02
C ASN A 131 -0.51 -5.79 -20.51
N ALA A 132 -1.06 -4.93 -21.38
CA ALA A 132 -0.94 -5.09 -22.84
C ALA A 132 0.50 -4.84 -23.35
N VAL A 133 1.32 -4.07 -22.62
CA VAL A 133 2.72 -3.77 -23.00
C VAL A 133 3.69 -4.80 -22.40
N PHE A 134 3.58 -5.09 -21.11
CA PHE A 134 4.54 -5.90 -20.36
C PHE A 134 4.08 -7.33 -20.11
N GLY A 135 2.82 -7.64 -20.42
CA GLY A 135 2.21 -8.95 -20.16
C GLY A 135 1.68 -9.10 -18.73
N PRO A 136 0.94 -10.18 -18.45
CA PRO A 136 0.27 -10.41 -17.17
C PRO A 136 1.24 -10.74 -16.02
N GLN A 137 2.50 -11.09 -16.31
CA GLN A 137 3.51 -11.36 -15.28
C GLN A 137 4.17 -10.09 -14.73
N PHE A 138 3.90 -8.93 -15.33
CA PHE A 138 4.41 -7.68 -14.79
C PHE A 138 3.76 -7.40 -13.44
N PRO A 139 4.54 -7.13 -12.38
CA PRO A 139 3.98 -6.91 -11.04
C PRO A 139 3.26 -5.55 -11.00
N MET A 140 1.96 -5.56 -11.30
CA MET A 140 1.07 -4.40 -11.18
C MET A 140 0.95 -3.88 -9.75
N HIS A 141 1.18 -4.76 -8.78
CA HIS A 141 1.20 -4.45 -7.36
C HIS A 141 2.55 -4.88 -6.78
N ALA A 142 3.06 -4.08 -5.84
CA ALA A 142 4.23 -4.47 -5.07
C ALA A 142 3.94 -5.80 -4.39
N THR A 143 4.78 -6.81 -4.65
CA THR A 143 4.76 -8.06 -3.88
C THR A 143 5.20 -7.77 -2.45
N ALA A 144 4.85 -8.67 -1.52
CA ALA A 144 5.34 -8.57 -0.16
C ALA A 144 6.87 -8.53 -0.18
N LEU A 145 7.43 -7.46 0.39
CA LEU A 145 8.87 -7.26 0.40
C LEU A 145 9.54 -8.29 1.32
N ASP A 146 10.38 -9.13 0.73
CA ASP A 146 11.19 -10.10 1.47
C ASP A 146 12.54 -9.46 1.85
N LEU A 147 12.59 -8.94 3.08
CA LEU A 147 13.80 -8.29 3.58
C LEU A 147 14.96 -9.30 3.80
N VAL A 148 14.66 -10.58 4.05
CA VAL A 148 15.69 -11.62 4.20
C VAL A 148 16.39 -11.81 2.87
N LYS A 149 15.61 -12.02 1.80
CA LYS A 149 16.14 -12.19 0.45
C LYS A 149 16.95 -10.98 0.01
N ILE A 150 16.42 -9.76 0.20
CA ILE A 150 17.14 -8.53 -0.15
C ILE A 150 18.50 -8.46 0.56
N VAL A 151 18.53 -8.77 1.86
CA VAL A 151 19.78 -8.65 2.63
C VAL A 151 20.80 -9.71 2.26
N GLN A 152 20.35 -10.94 1.97
CA GLN A 152 21.23 -12.06 1.64
C GLN A 152 21.71 -12.07 0.19
N GLU A 153 20.85 -11.68 -0.76
CA GLU A 153 21.10 -11.87 -2.19
C GLU A 153 21.35 -10.57 -2.97
N GLU A 154 20.71 -9.47 -2.59
CA GLU A 154 20.67 -8.25 -3.41
C GLU A 154 21.47 -7.07 -2.82
N SER A 155 21.64 -7.05 -1.50
CA SER A 155 22.31 -5.95 -0.79
C SER A 155 23.82 -6.12 -0.74
N THR A 156 24.53 -4.99 -0.73
CA THR A 156 25.99 -4.95 -0.62
C THR A 156 26.42 -4.16 0.62
N ALA A 157 27.67 -4.35 1.06
CA ALA A 157 28.20 -3.62 2.20
C ALA A 157 28.37 -2.10 1.94
N ALA A 158 28.55 -1.71 0.68
CA ALA A 158 28.75 -0.32 0.28
C ALA A 158 27.42 0.43 0.02
N THR A 159 26.31 -0.29 -0.15
CA THR A 159 24.99 0.26 -0.44
C THR A 159 24.12 0.19 0.81
N PRO A 160 23.89 1.32 1.52
CA PRO A 160 23.00 1.33 2.66
C PRO A 160 21.56 0.96 2.28
N LEU A 161 20.85 0.32 3.19
CA LEU A 161 19.43 0.00 3.06
C LEU A 161 18.63 1.08 3.77
N LEU A 162 17.90 1.90 3.01
CA LEU A 162 17.10 3.00 3.53
C LEU A 162 15.63 2.61 3.54
N LEU A 163 15.10 2.35 4.73
CA LEU A 163 13.72 2.00 4.97
C LEU A 163 12.92 3.28 5.17
N VAL A 164 12.14 3.62 4.16
CA VAL A 164 11.35 4.86 4.11
C VAL A 164 9.90 4.54 4.40
N SER A 165 9.29 5.30 5.28
CA SER A 165 7.90 5.14 5.66
C SER A 165 7.12 6.44 5.55
N LYS A 166 5.80 6.31 5.51
CA LYS A 166 4.90 7.43 5.76
C LYS A 166 5.02 7.85 7.24
N PRO A 167 4.82 9.14 7.59
CA PRO A 167 4.72 9.56 8.98
C PRO A 167 3.79 8.68 9.82
N GLY A 168 4.21 8.38 11.05
CA GLY A 168 3.50 7.50 11.98
C GLY A 168 3.74 6.00 11.79
N PHE A 169 4.58 5.58 10.83
CA PHE A 169 5.04 4.20 10.69
C PHE A 169 6.56 4.13 10.82
N ASP A 170 7.09 3.28 11.71
CA ASP A 170 8.54 3.03 11.81
C ASP A 170 8.86 1.60 11.40
N ALA A 171 9.72 1.46 10.38
CA ALA A 171 10.15 0.18 9.87
C ALA A 171 11.30 -0.45 10.68
N SER A 172 11.75 0.18 11.78
CA SER A 172 12.84 -0.34 12.62
C SER A 172 12.57 -1.76 13.15
N THR A 173 11.33 -2.04 13.56
CA THR A 173 10.89 -3.35 14.06
C THR A 173 11.07 -4.47 13.05
N LYS A 174 11.02 -4.17 11.74
CA LYS A 174 11.27 -5.14 10.67
C LYS A 174 12.73 -5.55 10.62
N VAL A 175 13.64 -4.61 10.86
CA VAL A 175 15.09 -4.88 10.92
C VAL A 175 15.44 -5.62 12.20
N ASP A 176 14.82 -5.26 13.34
CA ASP A 176 14.96 -6.00 14.60
C ASP A 176 14.53 -7.48 14.43
N SER A 177 13.38 -7.69 13.79
CA SER A 177 12.86 -9.04 13.49
C SER A 177 13.74 -9.81 12.50
N LEU A 178 14.30 -9.13 11.50
CA LEU A 178 15.26 -9.72 10.56
C LEU A 178 16.53 -10.20 11.27
N ALA A 179 17.12 -9.36 12.12
CA ALA A 179 18.32 -9.70 12.87
C ALA A 179 18.08 -10.90 13.79
N ALA A 180 16.86 -11.02 14.34
CA ALA A 180 16.43 -12.19 15.10
C ALA A 180 16.31 -13.44 14.22
N ALA A 181 15.62 -13.35 13.08
CA ALA A 181 15.38 -14.47 12.17
C ALA A 181 16.69 -15.07 11.61
N LEU A 182 17.70 -14.23 11.38
CA LEU A 182 19.01 -14.64 10.86
C LEU A 182 20.03 -14.97 11.95
N ASN A 183 19.61 -15.08 13.21
CA ASN A 183 20.49 -15.33 14.37
C ASN A 183 21.68 -14.36 14.48
N ASN A 184 21.53 -13.13 13.96
CA ASN A 184 22.60 -12.14 13.89
C ASN A 184 22.53 -11.09 15.03
N LYS A 185 21.73 -11.36 16.08
CA LYS A 185 21.54 -10.44 17.21
C LYS A 185 22.86 -10.05 17.90
N SER A 186 23.84 -10.95 17.95
CA SER A 186 25.15 -10.67 18.58
C SER A 186 25.99 -9.66 17.81
N ASN A 187 25.75 -9.52 16.50
CA ASN A 187 26.50 -8.62 15.62
C ASN A 187 25.61 -7.48 15.10
N TYR A 188 24.51 -7.20 15.79
CA TYR A 188 23.54 -6.18 15.43
C TYR A 188 23.47 -5.10 16.51
N GLN A 189 23.52 -3.84 16.11
CA GLN A 189 23.37 -2.70 17.02
C GLN A 189 22.43 -1.66 16.40
N SER A 190 21.61 -1.02 17.24
CA SER A 190 20.65 0.00 16.82
C SER A 190 20.85 1.31 17.58
N PHE A 191 20.79 2.44 16.89
CA PHE A 191 20.97 3.77 17.47
C PHE A 191 19.83 4.69 17.02
N ALA A 192 19.23 5.43 17.97
CA ALA A 192 18.28 6.48 17.65
C ALA A 192 19.02 7.78 17.35
N MET A 193 18.67 8.44 16.24
CA MET A 193 19.24 9.72 15.86
C MET A 193 18.43 10.88 16.45
N GLY A 194 19.07 12.04 16.58
CA GLY A 194 18.44 13.28 17.08
C GLY A 194 19.14 13.92 18.28
N SER A 195 20.14 13.24 18.87
CA SER A 195 20.97 13.78 19.95
C SER A 195 22.45 13.75 19.57
N SER A 196 23.26 14.63 20.17
CA SER A 196 24.71 14.66 19.97
C SER A 196 25.38 13.36 20.40
N GLU A 197 24.95 12.79 21.53
CA GLU A 197 25.46 11.51 22.03
C GLU A 197 25.14 10.36 21.06
N GLY A 198 23.93 10.34 20.48
CA GLY A 198 23.54 9.37 19.46
C GLY A 198 24.43 9.44 18.21
N TYR A 199 24.86 10.65 17.81
CA TYR A 199 25.77 10.84 16.68
C TYR A 199 27.15 10.24 16.92
N GLU A 200 27.75 10.50 18.10
CA GLU A 200 29.08 10.01 18.44
C GLU A 200 29.10 8.48 18.58
N GLN A 201 28.07 7.91 19.22
CA GLN A 201 27.91 6.47 19.35
C GLN A 201 27.72 5.80 17.99
N ALA A 202 26.85 6.34 17.13
CA ALA A 202 26.63 5.83 15.77
C ALA A 202 27.92 5.87 14.94
N ASP A 203 28.68 6.95 15.00
CA ASP A 203 29.94 7.10 14.27
C ASP A 203 30.97 6.05 14.67
N THR A 204 31.13 5.85 15.98
CA THR A 204 32.05 4.86 16.54
C THR A 204 31.62 3.45 16.15
N ALA A 205 30.32 3.15 16.27
CA ALA A 205 29.77 1.85 15.94
C ALA A 205 29.90 1.53 14.45
N ILE A 206 29.60 2.48 13.54
CA ILE A 206 29.74 2.31 12.09
C ILE A 206 31.20 2.01 11.73
N ASN A 207 32.16 2.76 12.27
CA ASN A 207 33.58 2.54 11.98
C ASN A 207 34.06 1.15 12.46
N SER A 208 33.56 0.67 13.60
CA SER A 208 33.88 -0.66 14.12
C SER A 208 33.20 -1.75 13.28
N ALA A 209 31.91 -1.58 13.00
CA ALA A 209 31.09 -2.53 12.26
C ALA A 209 31.55 -2.69 10.82
N ALA A 210 31.95 -1.61 10.15
CA ALA A 210 32.48 -1.64 8.79
C ALA A 210 33.74 -2.52 8.70
N LYS A 211 34.55 -2.60 9.77
CA LYS A 211 35.73 -3.48 9.82
C LYS A 211 35.39 -4.92 10.21
N LYS A 212 34.45 -5.10 11.15
CA LYS A 212 34.09 -6.41 11.72
C LYS A 212 32.99 -7.16 10.96
N GLY A 213 32.28 -6.49 10.06
CA GLY A 213 31.13 -7.07 9.36
C GLY A 213 29.83 -7.08 10.15
N HIS A 214 29.69 -6.21 11.14
CA HIS A 214 28.47 -6.11 11.96
C HIS A 214 27.38 -5.30 11.26
N TRP A 215 26.14 -5.40 11.74
CA TRP A 215 25.00 -4.68 11.22
C TRP A 215 24.64 -3.50 12.13
N ILE A 216 24.42 -2.35 11.52
CA ILE A 216 24.01 -1.14 12.22
C ILE A 216 22.64 -0.70 11.71
N LEU A 217 21.71 -0.41 12.63
CA LEU A 217 20.47 0.30 12.35
C LEU A 217 20.52 1.71 12.92
N LEU A 218 20.31 2.72 12.08
CA LEU A 218 20.10 4.10 12.50
C LEU A 218 18.61 4.42 12.40
N LYS A 219 17.97 4.72 13.53
CA LYS A 219 16.54 5.05 13.60
C LYS A 219 16.32 6.56 13.45
N ASN A 220 15.25 6.94 12.76
CA ASN A 220 14.80 8.33 12.63
C ASN A 220 15.84 9.28 12.02
N VAL A 221 16.58 8.84 10.99
CA VAL A 221 17.71 9.63 10.43
C VAL A 221 17.30 10.98 9.84
N HIS A 222 16.03 11.14 9.45
CA HIS A 222 15.47 12.40 8.95
C HIS A 222 15.49 13.54 9.97
N LEU A 223 15.64 13.25 11.26
CA LEU A 223 15.80 14.25 12.32
C LEU A 223 17.20 14.89 12.33
N SER A 224 18.16 14.33 11.58
CA SER A 224 19.56 14.75 11.61
C SER A 224 20.18 15.00 10.21
N PRO A 225 19.61 15.89 9.36
CA PRO A 225 20.08 16.08 7.98
C PRO A 225 21.55 16.47 7.85
N SER A 226 22.04 17.34 8.75
CA SER A 226 23.43 17.80 8.74
C SER A 226 24.42 16.67 9.03
N TRP A 227 24.04 15.73 9.90
CA TRP A 227 24.85 14.55 10.19
C TRP A 227 24.81 13.57 9.02
N LEU A 228 23.66 13.40 8.36
CA LEU A 228 23.56 12.55 7.17
C LEU A 228 24.48 12.99 6.03
N LEU A 229 24.68 14.31 5.85
CA LEU A 229 25.63 14.84 4.88
C LEU A 229 27.08 14.47 5.21
N GLN A 230 27.41 14.36 6.49
CA GLN A 230 28.74 13.93 6.93
C GLN A 230 28.90 12.41 6.78
N LEU A 231 27.88 11.64 7.16
CA LEU A 231 27.85 10.19 6.97
C LEU A 231 28.05 9.83 5.48
N GLU A 232 27.34 10.49 4.57
CA GLU A 232 27.46 10.29 3.12
C GLU A 232 28.92 10.43 2.65
N LYS A 233 29.61 11.51 3.02
CA LYS A 233 31.03 11.71 2.68
C LYS A 233 31.94 10.63 3.25
N ARG A 234 31.64 10.12 4.45
CA ARG A 234 32.45 9.05 5.07
C ARG A 234 32.24 7.71 4.37
N LEU A 235 31.00 7.35 4.06
CA LEU A 235 30.69 6.09 3.39
C LEU A 235 31.44 5.98 2.05
N HIS A 236 31.60 7.07 1.31
CA HIS A 236 32.39 7.09 0.07
C HIS A 236 33.88 6.79 0.24
N ARG A 237 34.45 7.01 1.43
CA ARG A 237 35.88 6.84 1.72
C ARG A 237 36.19 5.58 2.54
N MET A 238 35.15 4.92 3.03
CA MET A 238 35.26 3.80 3.95
C MET A 238 35.50 2.50 3.20
N GLN A 239 36.29 1.61 3.79
CA GLN A 239 36.41 0.23 3.34
C GLN A 239 35.45 -0.63 4.16
N PHE A 240 34.72 -1.51 3.49
CA PHE A 240 33.67 -2.30 4.11
C PHE A 240 34.00 -3.78 4.10
N HIS A 241 33.78 -4.44 5.24
CA HIS A 241 33.73 -5.88 5.33
C HIS A 241 32.52 -6.41 4.54
N PRO A 242 32.62 -7.51 3.76
CA PRO A 242 31.53 -7.99 2.91
C PRO A 242 30.20 -8.25 3.64
N ASN A 243 30.25 -8.64 4.92
CA ASN A 243 29.06 -8.90 5.75
C ASN A 243 28.45 -7.65 6.41
N PHE A 244 29.13 -6.49 6.34
CA PHE A 244 28.62 -5.25 6.93
C PHE A 244 27.32 -4.84 6.25
N ARG A 245 26.33 -4.40 7.03
CA ARG A 245 25.08 -3.82 6.51
C ARG A 245 24.72 -2.59 7.33
N LEU A 246 24.41 -1.50 6.62
CA LEU A 246 23.90 -0.28 7.23
C LEU A 246 22.44 -0.11 6.87
N PHE A 247 21.58 -0.18 7.89
CA PHE A 247 20.16 0.10 7.79
C PHE A 247 19.87 1.50 8.33
N MET A 248 18.96 2.21 7.70
CA MET A 248 18.51 3.54 8.13
C MET A 248 16.99 3.59 8.02
N THR A 249 16.29 4.03 9.08
CA THR A 249 14.85 4.29 9.01
C THR A 249 14.55 5.78 8.96
N MET A 250 13.60 6.16 8.11
CA MET A 250 13.16 7.55 8.02
C MET A 250 11.74 7.70 7.51
N GLU A 251 11.13 8.82 7.87
CA GLU A 251 9.96 9.31 7.18
C GLU A 251 10.35 10.01 5.88
N LEU A 252 9.41 10.11 4.94
CA LEU A 252 9.56 10.93 3.73
C LEU A 252 9.84 12.39 4.12
N ASN A 253 11.09 12.84 3.91
CA ASN A 253 11.52 14.19 4.29
C ASN A 253 12.40 14.82 3.19
N PRO A 254 12.04 16.01 2.67
CA PRO A 254 12.79 16.67 1.59
C PRO A 254 14.18 17.17 2.01
N LYS A 255 14.49 17.19 3.31
CA LYS A 255 15.79 17.63 3.84
C LYS A 255 16.86 16.54 3.77
N VAL A 256 16.50 15.31 3.41
CA VAL A 256 17.44 14.20 3.32
C VAL A 256 18.38 14.42 2.11
N PRO A 257 19.70 14.27 2.26
CA PRO A 257 20.64 14.50 1.16
C PRO A 257 20.38 13.60 -0.04
N THR A 258 20.21 14.20 -1.23
CA THR A 258 19.91 13.46 -2.48
C THR A 258 20.99 12.45 -2.86
N ASN A 259 22.26 12.74 -2.55
CA ASN A 259 23.35 11.79 -2.80
C ASN A 259 23.23 10.53 -1.93
N LEU A 260 22.80 10.69 -0.67
CA LEU A 260 22.55 9.56 0.22
C LEU A 260 21.43 8.68 -0.34
N LEU A 261 20.36 9.29 -0.84
CA LEU A 261 19.28 8.56 -1.51
C LEU A 261 19.78 7.80 -2.75
N ARG A 262 20.63 8.44 -3.57
CA ARG A 262 21.16 7.83 -4.80
C ARG A 262 22.10 6.65 -4.52
N MET A 263 22.88 6.70 -3.44
CA MET A 263 23.80 5.61 -3.08
C MET A 263 23.13 4.48 -2.28
N SER A 264 21.90 4.67 -1.82
CA SER A 264 21.18 3.72 -0.98
C SER A 264 20.15 2.92 -1.78
N SER A 265 19.90 1.69 -1.36
CA SER A 265 18.73 0.93 -1.79
C SER A 265 17.53 1.38 -0.96
N VAL A 266 16.59 2.07 -1.61
CA VAL A 266 15.42 2.67 -0.95
C VAL A 266 14.26 1.67 -0.94
N LEU A 267 13.84 1.27 0.26
CA LEU A 267 12.71 0.36 0.49
C LEU A 267 11.56 1.18 1.07
N ILE A 268 10.46 1.30 0.33
CA ILE A 268 9.30 2.07 0.77
C ILE A 268 8.32 1.13 1.46
N PHE A 269 7.98 1.45 2.71
CA PHE A 269 6.98 0.76 3.50
C PHE A 269 5.73 1.62 3.63
N GLU A 270 4.67 1.16 2.99
CA GLU A 270 3.35 1.76 3.10
C GLU A 270 2.40 0.85 3.90
N PRO A 271 1.44 1.43 4.64
CA PRO A 271 0.32 0.65 5.17
C PRO A 271 -0.43 -0.03 4.01
N PRO A 272 -1.01 -1.21 4.25
CA PRO A 272 -1.64 -1.98 3.19
C PRO A 272 -2.90 -1.23 2.74
N VAL A 273 -3.21 -1.27 1.44
CA VAL A 273 -4.39 -0.58 0.93
C VAL A 273 -5.61 -1.49 1.03
N GLY A 274 -6.71 -0.96 1.56
CA GLY A 274 -7.98 -1.67 1.64
C GLY A 274 -8.18 -2.46 2.93
N ILE A 275 -9.45 -2.60 3.28
CA ILE A 275 -9.89 -3.19 4.55
C ILE A 275 -9.40 -4.64 4.70
N LYS A 276 -9.55 -5.47 3.66
CA LYS A 276 -9.15 -6.89 3.70
C LYS A 276 -7.66 -7.04 4.01
N ALA A 277 -6.80 -6.30 3.31
CA ALA A 277 -5.36 -6.39 3.46
C ALA A 277 -4.90 -5.88 4.85
N SER A 278 -5.55 -4.83 5.35
CA SER A 278 -5.33 -4.32 6.72
C SER A 278 -5.69 -5.36 7.78
N MET A 279 -6.86 -5.99 7.68
CA MET A 279 -7.27 -7.05 8.61
C MET A 279 -6.34 -8.26 8.54
N GLN A 280 -6.00 -8.73 7.33
CA GLN A 280 -5.07 -9.86 7.15
C GLN A 280 -3.72 -9.58 7.80
N ARG A 281 -3.17 -8.35 7.66
CA ARG A 281 -1.93 -7.96 8.33
C ARG A 281 -2.05 -8.07 9.84
N MET A 282 -3.13 -7.53 10.41
CA MET A 282 -3.32 -7.53 11.86
C MET A 282 -3.46 -8.96 12.41
N PHE A 283 -4.17 -9.85 11.70
CA PHE A 283 -4.30 -11.26 12.08
C PHE A 283 -2.99 -12.03 11.93
N ASN A 284 -2.19 -11.76 10.89
CA ASN A 284 -0.88 -12.39 10.72
C ASN A 284 0.13 -11.97 11.81
N ALA A 285 -0.09 -10.82 12.45
CA ALA A 285 0.73 -10.35 13.57
C ALA A 285 0.32 -10.95 14.93
N LEU A 286 -0.87 -11.54 15.04
CA LEU A 286 -1.37 -12.14 16.28
C LEU A 286 -0.78 -13.54 16.49
N SER A 287 -0.37 -13.85 17.73
CA SER A 287 0.04 -15.22 18.06
C SER A 287 -1.19 -16.15 18.16
N PRO A 288 -1.11 -17.40 17.66
CA PRO A 288 -2.18 -18.36 17.81
C PRO A 288 -2.58 -18.60 19.26
N GLU A 289 -1.62 -18.56 20.18
CA GLU A 289 -1.84 -18.71 21.61
C GLU A 289 -2.73 -17.60 22.18
N ARG A 290 -2.50 -16.35 21.78
CA ARG A 290 -3.30 -15.19 22.22
C ARG A 290 -4.73 -15.27 21.69
N VAL A 291 -4.89 -15.65 20.42
CA VAL A 291 -6.22 -15.77 19.78
C VAL A 291 -7.04 -16.93 20.36
N ASN A 292 -6.40 -18.06 20.63
CA ASN A 292 -7.05 -19.26 21.15
C ASN A 292 -7.20 -19.26 22.68
N LYS A 293 -6.66 -18.25 23.39
CA LYS A 293 -6.88 -18.07 24.82
C LYS A 293 -8.38 -17.83 25.05
N GLY A 294 -9.04 -18.74 25.79
CA GLY A 294 -10.46 -18.60 26.13
C GLY A 294 -10.76 -17.26 26.82
N PRO A 295 -11.97 -16.71 26.66
CA PRO A 295 -13.16 -17.33 26.08
C PRO A 295 -13.22 -17.27 24.54
N ALA A 296 -14.03 -18.12 23.90
CA ALA A 296 -14.15 -18.21 22.44
C ALA A 296 -14.57 -16.88 21.76
N GLU A 297 -15.27 -16.02 22.49
CA GLU A 297 -15.68 -14.69 22.04
C GLU A 297 -14.50 -13.72 21.85
N ARG A 298 -13.32 -13.98 22.47
CA ARG A 298 -12.11 -13.16 22.31
C ARG A 298 -11.71 -13.01 20.84
N ALA A 299 -11.66 -14.12 20.11
CA ALA A 299 -11.30 -14.10 18.68
C ALA A 299 -12.29 -13.25 17.85
N ARG A 300 -13.57 -13.26 18.21
CA ARG A 300 -14.61 -12.44 17.56
C ARG A 300 -14.41 -10.95 17.87
N LEU A 301 -14.01 -10.60 19.08
CA LEU A 301 -13.69 -9.22 19.46
C LEU A 301 -12.45 -8.71 18.72
N TYR A 302 -11.40 -9.53 18.56
CA TYR A 302 -10.26 -9.16 17.72
C TYR A 302 -10.66 -8.95 16.27
N PHE A 303 -11.57 -9.76 15.73
CA PHE A 303 -12.12 -9.53 14.39
C PHE A 303 -12.83 -8.18 14.29
N LEU A 304 -13.70 -7.85 15.25
CA LEU A 304 -14.40 -6.56 15.26
C LEU A 304 -13.42 -5.38 15.40
N LEU A 305 -12.41 -5.50 16.27
CA LEU A 305 -11.36 -4.50 16.41
C LEU A 305 -10.55 -4.35 15.11
N SER A 306 -10.22 -5.47 14.44
CA SER A 306 -9.50 -5.46 13.16
C SER A 306 -10.25 -4.68 12.10
N TRP A 307 -11.56 -4.89 12.04
CA TRP A 307 -12.44 -4.20 11.13
C TRP A 307 -12.50 -2.71 11.45
N LEU A 308 -12.70 -2.36 12.72
CA LEU A 308 -12.74 -0.97 13.18
C LEU A 308 -11.45 -0.23 12.82
N HIS A 309 -10.30 -0.81 13.19
CA HIS A 309 -8.99 -0.23 12.91
C HIS A 309 -8.75 -0.08 11.39
N ALA A 310 -9.08 -1.11 10.61
CA ALA A 310 -8.97 -1.06 9.15
C ALA A 310 -9.85 0.03 8.53
N VAL A 311 -11.09 0.21 9.01
CA VAL A 311 -11.99 1.28 8.55
C VAL A 311 -11.44 2.66 8.93
N ILE A 312 -10.94 2.83 10.14
CA ILE A 312 -10.33 4.09 10.61
C ILE A 312 -9.17 4.50 9.69
N ILE A 313 -8.25 3.57 9.43
CA ILE A 313 -7.10 3.78 8.54
C ILE A 313 -7.55 4.06 7.11
N GLU A 314 -8.48 3.28 6.57
CA GLU A 314 -8.94 3.47 5.19
C GLU A 314 -9.65 4.82 5.03
N ARG A 315 -10.41 5.28 6.04
CA ARG A 315 -11.03 6.62 6.04
C ARG A 315 -10.00 7.75 6.06
N LEU A 316 -8.82 7.59 6.67
CA LEU A 316 -7.77 8.61 6.64
C LEU A 316 -7.30 8.92 5.22
N ARG A 317 -7.36 7.95 4.29
CA ARG A 317 -7.04 8.16 2.87
C ARG A 317 -7.97 9.18 2.21
N TYR A 318 -9.19 9.31 2.69
CA TYR A 318 -10.23 10.19 2.14
C TYR A 318 -10.34 11.52 2.89
N THR A 319 -9.30 11.94 3.61
CA THR A 319 -9.22 13.27 4.23
C THR A 319 -9.37 14.36 3.16
N PRO A 320 -10.21 15.40 3.36
CA PRO A 320 -10.88 15.80 4.60
C PRO A 320 -12.31 15.23 4.81
N VAL A 321 -12.80 14.37 3.91
CA VAL A 321 -14.17 13.81 4.00
C VAL A 321 -14.23 12.64 4.99
N GLY A 322 -13.20 11.80 4.98
CA GLY A 322 -13.07 10.67 5.88
C GLY A 322 -12.87 11.10 7.34
N TRP A 323 -11.99 12.09 7.52
CA TRP A 323 -11.59 12.72 8.78
C TRP A 323 -11.30 14.20 8.55
N ALA A 324 -11.50 15.06 9.57
CA ALA A 324 -11.22 16.49 9.46
C ALA A 324 -9.73 16.81 9.29
N LYS A 325 -8.84 15.97 9.83
CA LYS A 325 -7.38 16.10 9.79
C LYS A 325 -6.74 14.74 9.52
N GLY A 326 -5.50 14.75 9.04
CA GLY A 326 -4.69 13.55 8.92
C GLY A 326 -4.15 13.13 10.29
N PHE A 327 -4.96 12.38 11.05
CA PHE A 327 -4.51 11.74 12.29
C PHE A 327 -3.53 10.61 11.99
N GLU A 328 -2.70 10.26 12.99
CA GLU A 328 -1.69 9.22 12.89
C GLU A 328 -2.12 8.02 13.73
N PHE A 329 -2.89 7.11 13.12
CA PHE A 329 -3.20 5.82 13.74
C PHE A 329 -2.19 4.77 13.28
N SER A 330 -1.62 4.06 14.25
CA SER A 330 -0.51 3.12 14.07
C SER A 330 -0.88 1.70 14.49
N GLU A 331 -0.02 0.74 14.17
CA GLU A 331 -0.17 -0.65 14.62
C GLU A 331 -0.04 -0.77 16.16
N THR A 332 0.66 0.18 16.80
CA THR A 332 0.77 0.27 18.26
C THR A 332 -0.59 0.52 18.90
N ASP A 333 -1.42 1.39 18.31
CA ASP A 333 -2.77 1.68 18.83
C ASP A 333 -3.68 0.45 18.75
N ALA A 334 -3.55 -0.33 17.68
CA ALA A 334 -4.25 -1.61 17.55
C ALA A 334 -3.80 -2.62 18.61
N GLN A 335 -2.50 -2.70 18.90
CA GLN A 335 -1.97 -3.57 19.97
C GLN A 335 -2.48 -3.14 21.34
N CYS A 336 -2.41 -1.85 21.67
CA CYS A 336 -2.96 -1.32 22.92
C CYS A 336 -4.47 -1.59 23.05
N ALA A 337 -5.22 -1.49 21.95
CA ALA A 337 -6.64 -1.83 21.93
C ALA A 337 -6.90 -3.32 22.19
N MET A 338 -6.07 -4.22 21.67
CA MET A 338 -6.15 -5.64 21.98
C MET A 338 -5.81 -5.93 23.44
N ASP A 339 -4.79 -5.27 23.99
CA ASP A 339 -4.39 -5.42 25.39
C ASP A 339 -5.51 -4.95 26.33
N ALA A 340 -6.19 -3.85 25.99
CA ALA A 340 -7.36 -3.37 26.72
C ALA A 340 -8.53 -4.37 26.66
N ILE A 341 -8.81 -4.95 25.48
CA ILE A 341 -9.82 -6.00 25.34
C ILE A 341 -9.46 -7.22 26.19
N ASP A 342 -8.19 -7.62 26.20
CA ASP A 342 -7.73 -8.76 26.99
C ASP A 342 -7.95 -8.56 28.48
N GLU A 343 -7.61 -7.38 29.00
CA GLU A 343 -7.83 -7.05 30.40
C GLU A 343 -9.32 -7.10 30.78
N TRP A 344 -10.19 -6.51 29.96
CA TRP A 344 -11.64 -6.54 30.20
C TRP A 344 -12.21 -7.96 30.13
N ILE A 345 -11.74 -8.76 29.18
CA ILE A 345 -12.21 -10.14 29.00
C ILE A 345 -11.65 -11.07 30.08
N ASP A 346 -10.39 -10.94 30.48
CA ASP A 346 -9.80 -11.76 31.54
C ASP A 346 -10.51 -11.50 32.88
N ARG A 347 -10.80 -10.22 33.21
CA ARG A 347 -11.58 -9.84 34.40
C ARG A 347 -12.99 -10.42 34.39
N THR A 348 -13.65 -10.44 33.24
CA THR A 348 -15.05 -10.86 33.11
C THR A 348 -15.18 -12.37 33.03
N ALA A 349 -14.32 -13.03 32.24
CA ALA A 349 -14.37 -14.47 32.00
C ALA A 349 -13.98 -15.25 33.25
N ALA A 350 -13.01 -14.78 34.05
CA ALA A 350 -12.51 -15.48 35.23
C ALA A 350 -12.19 -16.97 34.95
N GLY A 351 -11.61 -17.25 33.77
CA GLY A 351 -11.26 -18.61 33.32
C GLY A 351 -12.38 -19.40 32.63
N ARG A 352 -13.57 -18.83 32.43
CA ARG A 352 -14.66 -19.46 31.67
C ARG A 352 -14.30 -19.60 30.18
N ALA A 353 -14.70 -20.74 29.60
CA ALA A 353 -14.44 -21.03 28.18
C ALA A 353 -15.31 -20.21 27.21
N ASN A 354 -16.49 -19.78 27.64
CA ASN A 354 -17.42 -18.97 26.85
C ASN A 354 -18.06 -17.88 27.73
N LEU A 355 -18.37 -16.74 27.13
CA LEU A 355 -19.10 -15.63 27.74
C LEU A 355 -20.42 -15.40 27.02
N ARG A 356 -21.50 -15.14 27.79
CA ARG A 356 -22.76 -14.71 27.17
C ARG A 356 -22.61 -13.29 26.62
N PRO A 357 -23.24 -12.93 25.48
CA PRO A 357 -23.10 -11.59 24.90
C PRO A 357 -23.42 -10.44 25.87
N ASN A 358 -24.39 -10.62 26.76
CA ASN A 358 -24.80 -9.62 27.75
C ASN A 358 -23.80 -9.44 28.90
N GLU A 359 -22.89 -10.41 29.09
CA GLU A 359 -21.84 -10.34 30.10
C GLU A 359 -20.58 -9.62 29.59
N ILE A 360 -20.41 -9.54 28.27
CA ILE A 360 -19.28 -8.85 27.67
C ILE A 360 -19.40 -7.34 27.97
N PRO A 361 -18.38 -6.70 28.56
CA PRO A 361 -18.45 -5.29 28.98
C PRO A 361 -18.28 -4.34 27.77
N PHE A 362 -19.18 -4.41 26.79
CA PHE A 362 -19.11 -3.63 25.55
C PHE A 362 -19.02 -2.12 25.78
N GLN A 363 -19.78 -1.57 26.73
CA GLN A 363 -19.73 -0.15 27.04
C GLN A 363 -18.36 0.29 27.57
N ALA A 364 -17.72 -0.54 28.40
CA ALA A 364 -16.39 -0.25 28.93
C ALA A 364 -15.35 -0.30 27.81
N ILE A 365 -15.37 -1.36 27.00
CA ILE A 365 -14.50 -1.50 25.83
C ILE A 365 -14.67 -0.30 24.90
N GLN A 366 -15.91 0.04 24.52
CA GLN A 366 -16.19 1.16 23.64
C GLN A 366 -15.63 2.48 24.18
N ARG A 367 -15.88 2.79 25.46
CA ARG A 367 -15.35 4.03 26.07
C ARG A 367 -13.83 4.05 26.11
N THR A 368 -13.19 2.93 26.41
CA THR A 368 -11.72 2.84 26.37
C THR A 368 -11.21 3.11 24.95
N LEU A 369 -11.79 2.48 23.93
CA LEU A 369 -11.37 2.68 22.54
C LEU A 369 -11.62 4.13 22.08
N GLU A 370 -12.76 4.70 22.42
CA GLU A 370 -13.18 6.05 22.00
C GLU A 370 -12.39 7.15 22.72
N GLN A 371 -12.27 7.10 24.05
CA GLN A 371 -11.71 8.23 24.82
C GLN A 371 -10.20 8.15 25.00
N VAL A 372 -9.63 6.94 24.96
CA VAL A 372 -8.22 6.73 25.33
C VAL A 372 -7.35 6.39 24.13
N ILE A 373 -7.85 5.58 23.19
CA ILE A 373 -7.01 5.06 22.10
C ILE A 373 -7.21 5.84 20.80
N TYR A 374 -8.42 5.83 20.22
CA TYR A 374 -8.65 6.40 18.89
C TYR A 374 -9.16 7.85 18.91
N GLY A 375 -9.75 8.33 20.00
CA GLY A 375 -10.22 9.71 20.13
C GLY A 375 -9.35 10.61 21.01
N GLY A 376 -8.20 10.09 21.47
CA GLY A 376 -7.20 10.81 22.28
C GLY A 376 -6.43 11.87 21.50
#